data_AF-A0A5D9C5D6-F1
#
_entry.id   AF-A0A5D9C5D6-F1
#
_cell.length_a   1.000
_cell.length_b   1.000
_cell.length_c   1.000
_cell.angle_alpha   90.00
_cell.angle_beta   90.00
_cell.angle_gamma   90.00
#
_symmetry.space_group_name_H-M   'P 1'
#
loop_
_entity.id
_entity.type
_entity.pdbx_description
1 polymer ?
#
loop_
_entity_poly.entity_id
_entity_poly.type
_entity_poly.pdbx_seq_one_letter_code
_entity_poly.pdbx_strand_id
1 'polypeptide(L)'
;MGAGDTGSYPNISSSRSTRPTSPPAASCATRRMRGDRARFTCRSICSLSSDSTSLSRSIISSQNRREEMGMPGFAPIVGAPFGVESDFDLSRPIDAVEGYAIRRAFAEHKLLVFRNQNLSQDEQARALGTLGDVLPAGREVGEVSVDGTLGSSALAFHSDLIFTEEPIKVLSLHAIDVAEGETVTRFANGIAAARHLSPALRDRLSQTPALALMSIVQSRRAIPVVIPDILPRAERPALIAHPATGEPILYVTEMQTVRLGGMYEADSDELLHLLFGLLYAPANIYEHRWRRGDLVIWDNLALQHGRPDLAGVARRRLQRACVADHDFAELCPDFNSSDPRVKALGRGEDYTADTATY
;
A
#
# COMPACT_ATOMS: atom_id res chain seq x y z
N MET A 1 -3.83 -25.87 58.20
CA MET A 1 -3.26 -26.19 59.53
C MET A 1 -1.79 -25.76 59.52
N GLY A 2 -1.39 -24.89 60.46
CA GLY A 2 0.00 -24.43 60.75
C GLY A 2 0.61 -23.45 59.73
N ALA A 3 0.69 -22.13 59.97
CA ALA A 3 1.61 -21.38 60.85
C ALA A 3 3.08 -21.45 60.34
N GLY A 4 3.85 -20.37 60.19
CA GLY A 4 3.66 -18.99 60.64
C GLY A 4 4.68 -18.02 60.04
N ASP A 5 4.43 -16.78 60.41
CA ASP A 5 5.04 -15.49 60.10
C ASP A 5 6.37 -15.28 60.86
N THR A 6 7.33 -14.54 60.28
CA THR A 6 8.23 -13.59 60.98
C THR A 6 9.10 -12.85 59.96
N GLY A 7 8.95 -11.53 59.89
CA GLY A 7 9.83 -10.63 59.17
C GLY A 7 11.15 -10.34 59.90
N SER A 8 12.05 -9.60 59.24
CA SER A 8 13.02 -8.69 59.85
C SER A 8 13.68 -7.79 58.80
N TYR A 9 13.63 -6.49 59.05
CA TYR A 9 14.43 -5.44 58.42
C TYR A 9 15.93 -5.60 58.74
N PRO A 10 16.81 -4.94 57.97
CA PRO A 10 17.67 -3.96 58.63
C PRO A 10 17.73 -2.60 57.92
N ASN A 11 18.26 -1.65 58.67
CA ASN A 11 18.12 -0.21 58.54
C ASN A 11 19.53 0.42 58.34
N ILE A 12 19.59 1.54 57.59
CA ILE A 12 20.54 2.67 57.68
C ILE A 12 21.99 2.49 57.17
N SER A 13 22.38 3.23 56.11
CA SER A 13 23.21 4.45 56.27
C SER A 13 23.61 5.14 54.94
N SER A 14 23.34 6.45 54.93
CA SER A 14 24.01 7.59 54.25
C SER A 14 25.05 7.35 53.13
N SER A 15 24.91 8.07 52.01
CA SER A 15 25.59 9.38 51.83
C SER A 15 25.50 9.93 50.39
N ARG A 16 25.45 11.28 50.30
CA ARG A 16 25.94 12.17 49.23
C ARG A 16 25.21 12.21 47.87
N SER A 17 24.32 13.21 47.81
CA SER A 17 24.20 14.25 46.77
C SER A 17 25.31 14.31 45.72
N THR A 18 24.94 14.07 44.46
CA THR A 18 25.54 14.71 43.27
C THR A 18 24.44 15.07 42.28
N ARG A 19 24.42 16.35 41.87
CA ARG A 19 23.52 16.90 40.85
C ARG A 19 23.84 16.31 39.47
N PRO A 20 22.84 16.11 38.58
CA PRO A 20 23.12 15.94 37.16
C PRO A 20 23.37 17.31 36.51
N THR A 21 24.53 17.42 35.86
CA THR A 21 24.95 18.56 35.04
C THR A 21 24.27 18.51 33.67
N SER A 22 23.59 19.60 33.31
CA SER A 22 23.05 19.85 31.96
C SER A 22 24.18 20.05 30.93
N PRO A 23 24.00 19.64 29.65
CA PRO A 23 24.96 19.91 28.59
C PRO A 23 24.88 21.39 28.14
N PRO A 24 25.98 21.97 27.62
CA PRO A 24 26.07 23.40 27.37
C PRO A 24 25.38 23.83 26.07
N ALA A 25 24.81 25.03 26.13
CA ALA A 25 24.23 25.77 25.02
C ALA A 25 25.27 26.08 23.93
N ALA A 26 24.91 25.84 22.67
CA ALA A 26 25.70 26.21 21.51
C ALA A 26 25.71 27.74 21.35
N SER A 27 26.90 28.34 21.38
CA SER A 27 27.11 29.78 21.21
C SER A 27 26.93 30.16 19.74
N CYS A 28 26.09 31.17 19.51
CA CYS A 28 25.91 31.83 18.22
C CYS A 28 27.14 32.67 17.90
N ALA A 29 28.00 32.19 16.99
CA ALA A 29 29.10 32.97 16.43
C ALA A 29 28.68 33.56 15.08
N THR A 30 28.35 34.85 15.10
CA THR A 30 28.17 35.69 13.91
C THR A 30 29.49 35.82 13.15
N ARG A 31 29.62 35.16 11.99
CA ARG A 31 30.72 35.42 11.05
C ARG A 31 30.23 36.36 9.94
N ARG A 32 30.72 37.59 9.98
CA ARG A 32 30.64 38.57 8.90
C ARG A 32 31.38 38.02 7.66
N MET A 33 30.69 37.98 6.52
CA MET A 33 31.31 37.93 5.19
C MET A 33 30.91 39.21 4.44
N ARG A 34 31.92 39.94 3.96
CA ARG A 34 31.81 41.11 3.07
C ARG A 34 32.03 40.67 1.61
N GLY A 35 31.31 41.31 0.68
CA GLY A 35 31.52 41.27 -0.79
C GLY A 35 30.88 40.04 -1.45
N ASP A 36 30.05 40.09 -2.48
CA ASP A 36 30.00 41.02 -3.60
C ASP A 36 28.57 41.33 -4.07
N ARG A 37 28.39 42.56 -4.57
CA ARG A 37 27.15 43.05 -5.18
C ARG A 37 27.06 42.59 -6.63
N ALA A 38 26.17 41.63 -6.93
CA ALA A 38 25.64 41.43 -8.26
C ALA A 38 24.19 41.95 -8.32
N ARG A 39 23.98 43.04 -9.08
CA ARG A 39 22.65 43.61 -9.33
C ARG A 39 21.90 42.70 -10.29
N PHE A 40 20.89 41.99 -9.82
CA PHE A 40 19.87 41.41 -10.69
C PHE A 40 18.76 42.45 -10.86
N THR A 41 18.73 43.09 -12.03
CA THR A 41 17.60 43.94 -12.44
C THR A 41 16.42 43.04 -12.77
N CYS A 42 15.36 43.17 -11.97
CA CYS A 42 14.02 42.69 -12.29
C CYS A 42 13.55 43.40 -13.57
N ARG A 43 13.46 42.66 -14.68
CA ARG A 43 12.69 43.06 -15.86
C ARG A 43 11.58 42.04 -16.07
N SER A 44 10.36 42.55 -15.90
CA SER A 44 9.08 42.07 -16.36
C SER A 44 9.08 40.86 -17.30
N ILE A 45 8.48 39.77 -16.85
CA ILE A 45 7.86 38.77 -17.71
C ILE A 45 6.35 38.94 -17.55
N CYS A 46 5.78 39.78 -18.40
CA CYS A 46 4.36 39.80 -18.72
C CYS A 46 4.27 39.66 -20.23
N SER A 47 4.22 38.41 -20.70
CA SER A 47 3.70 38.02 -22.01
C SER A 47 3.51 36.51 -22.02
N LEU A 48 2.38 36.05 -21.46
CA LEU A 48 1.85 34.73 -21.80
C LEU A 48 1.25 34.85 -23.20
N SER A 49 2.05 34.54 -24.23
CA SER A 49 1.52 34.18 -25.55
C SER A 49 1.16 32.69 -25.51
N SER A 50 -0.05 32.41 -25.94
CA SER A 50 -0.61 31.08 -26.12
C SER A 50 0.02 30.39 -27.34
N ASP A 51 1.21 29.81 -27.18
CA ASP A 51 1.80 28.95 -28.22
C ASP A 51 1.65 27.47 -27.85
N SER A 52 0.45 26.94 -28.12
CA SER A 52 0.19 25.50 -28.04
C SER A 52 1.13 24.68 -28.94
N THR A 53 1.62 25.29 -30.03
CA THR A 53 2.54 24.69 -31.01
C THR A 53 3.96 24.46 -30.48
N SER A 54 4.43 25.29 -29.54
CA SER A 54 5.75 25.15 -28.90
C SER A 54 5.78 23.96 -27.94
N LEU A 55 4.75 23.84 -27.10
CA LEU A 55 4.56 22.69 -26.20
C LEU A 55 4.39 21.39 -26.99
N SER A 56 3.59 21.39 -28.06
CA SER A 56 3.44 20.21 -28.93
C SER A 56 4.76 19.79 -29.59
N ARG A 57 5.57 20.73 -30.09
CA ARG A 57 6.89 20.41 -30.67
C ARG A 57 7.88 19.86 -29.63
N SER A 58 7.85 20.39 -28.41
CA SER A 58 8.70 19.89 -27.31
C SER A 58 8.30 18.48 -26.87
N ILE A 59 6.99 18.20 -26.79
CA ILE A 59 6.46 16.88 -26.45
C ILE A 59 6.81 15.87 -27.54
N ILE A 60 6.57 16.19 -28.81
CA ILE A 60 6.92 15.34 -29.96
C ILE A 60 8.44 15.11 -30.02
N SER A 61 9.25 16.15 -29.79
CA SER A 61 10.72 16.03 -29.74
C SER A 61 11.22 15.16 -28.57
N SER A 62 10.51 15.14 -27.44
CA SER A 62 10.83 14.28 -26.30
C SER A 62 10.35 12.83 -26.49
N GLN A 63 9.21 12.63 -27.16
CA GLN A 63 8.69 11.32 -27.54
C GLN A 63 9.57 10.67 -28.60
N ASN A 64 9.92 11.39 -29.68
CA ASN A 64 10.83 10.90 -30.71
C ASN A 64 12.21 10.53 -30.14
N ARG A 65 12.75 11.30 -29.18
CA ARG A 65 14.01 10.94 -28.49
C ARG A 65 13.88 9.72 -27.57
N ARG A 66 12.69 9.44 -27.01
CA ARG A 66 12.45 8.24 -26.19
C ARG A 66 12.32 7.00 -27.07
N GLU A 67 11.67 7.12 -28.21
CA GLU A 67 11.58 6.07 -29.24
C GLU A 67 12.97 5.75 -29.82
N GLU A 68 13.79 6.77 -30.10
CA GLU A 68 15.18 6.58 -30.58
C GLU A 68 16.11 5.94 -29.52
N MET A 69 15.78 6.01 -28.23
CA MET A 69 16.57 5.43 -27.14
C MET A 69 16.07 4.05 -26.66
N GLY A 70 15.05 3.46 -27.29
CA GLY A 70 14.53 2.13 -26.91
C GLY A 70 13.90 2.06 -25.50
N MET A 71 13.55 3.21 -24.92
CA MET A 71 12.98 3.30 -23.57
C MET A 71 11.54 2.75 -23.51
N PRO A 72 11.09 2.20 -22.38
CA PRO A 72 9.69 1.87 -22.17
C PRO A 72 8.83 3.14 -22.34
N GLY A 73 8.01 3.17 -23.40
CA GLY A 73 7.02 4.21 -23.61
C GLY A 73 5.84 3.96 -22.70
N PHE A 74 5.51 4.94 -21.84
CA PHE A 74 4.33 4.89 -20.98
C PHE A 74 3.30 5.92 -21.46
N ALA A 75 2.07 5.48 -21.67
CA ALA A 75 0.93 6.33 -22.00
C ALA A 75 -0.13 6.21 -20.89
N PRO A 76 -0.89 7.29 -20.59
CA PRO A 76 -2.04 7.18 -19.69
C PRO A 76 -3.02 6.11 -20.18
N ILE A 77 -3.56 5.30 -19.26
CA ILE A 77 -4.58 4.33 -19.60
C ILE A 77 -5.85 5.09 -20.00
N VAL A 78 -6.35 4.87 -21.21
CA VAL A 78 -7.50 5.59 -21.73
C VAL A 78 -8.74 5.37 -20.85
N GLY A 79 -9.30 6.46 -20.34
CA GLY A 79 -10.51 6.44 -19.49
C GLY A 79 -10.26 6.07 -18.02
N ALA A 80 -9.02 5.78 -17.61
CA ALA A 80 -8.69 5.57 -16.21
C ALA A 80 -8.33 6.91 -15.53
N PRO A 81 -8.68 7.11 -14.25
CA PRO A 81 -8.30 8.31 -13.51
C PRO A 81 -6.80 8.35 -13.13
N PHE A 82 -6.11 7.21 -13.18
CA PHE A 82 -4.68 7.07 -12.89
C PHE A 82 -4.11 5.83 -13.57
N GLY A 83 -2.79 5.69 -13.49
CA GLY A 83 -2.04 4.59 -14.09
C GLY A 83 -1.63 4.85 -15.54
N VAL A 84 -0.64 4.08 -15.98
CA VAL A 84 -0.11 4.14 -17.35
C VAL A 84 0.05 2.74 -17.91
N GLU A 85 0.03 2.62 -19.24
CA GLU A 85 0.28 1.38 -19.96
C GLU A 85 1.47 1.49 -20.91
N SER A 86 2.06 0.33 -21.23
CA SER A 86 3.20 0.18 -22.12
C SER A 86 3.11 -1.15 -22.90
N ASP A 87 3.56 -1.14 -24.14
CA ASP A 87 3.76 -2.34 -24.97
C ASP A 87 5.21 -2.86 -24.89
N PHE A 88 6.00 -2.37 -23.93
CA PHE A 88 7.39 -2.78 -23.75
C PHE A 88 7.49 -4.28 -23.40
N ASP A 89 8.35 -5.01 -24.12
CA ASP A 89 8.57 -6.45 -23.93
C ASP A 89 9.44 -6.71 -22.70
N LEU A 90 8.85 -7.31 -21.66
CA LEU A 90 9.53 -7.65 -20.41
C LEU A 90 10.15 -9.05 -20.43
N SER A 91 10.00 -9.85 -21.49
CA SER A 91 10.59 -11.20 -21.56
C SER A 91 12.12 -11.17 -21.66
N ARG A 92 12.67 -10.12 -22.27
CA ARG A 92 14.11 -9.89 -22.38
C ARG A 92 14.72 -9.22 -21.14
N PRO A 93 16.05 -9.35 -20.92
CA PRO A 93 16.76 -8.59 -19.89
C PRO A 93 16.44 -7.09 -19.95
N ILE A 94 16.30 -6.49 -18.76
CA ILE A 94 16.02 -5.06 -18.58
C ILE A 94 17.32 -4.37 -18.21
N ASP A 95 17.72 -3.37 -18.98
CA ASP A 95 18.93 -2.61 -18.69
C ASP A 95 18.71 -1.51 -17.62
N ALA A 96 19.78 -0.78 -17.29
CA ALA A 96 19.74 0.24 -16.26
C ALA A 96 18.83 1.44 -16.62
N VAL A 97 18.76 1.80 -17.90
CA VAL A 97 17.98 2.93 -18.41
C VAL A 97 16.49 2.58 -18.42
N GLU A 98 16.17 1.38 -18.89
CA GLU A 98 14.82 0.81 -18.89
C GLU A 98 14.30 0.61 -17.47
N GLY A 99 15.12 0.04 -16.58
CA GLY A 99 14.77 -0.12 -15.16
C GLY A 99 14.55 1.23 -14.47
N TYR A 100 15.31 2.26 -14.82
CA TYR A 100 15.08 3.63 -14.32
C TYR A 100 13.73 4.18 -14.81
N ALA A 101 13.39 3.96 -16.08
CA ALA A 101 12.10 4.38 -16.64
C ALA A 101 10.92 3.73 -15.91
N ILE A 102 10.99 2.41 -15.67
CA ILE A 102 9.97 1.65 -14.94
C ILE A 102 9.82 2.21 -13.51
N ARG A 103 10.92 2.38 -12.76
CA ARG A 103 10.89 2.96 -11.40
C ARG A 103 10.26 4.36 -11.37
N ARG A 104 10.61 5.21 -12.34
CA ARG A 104 10.08 6.57 -12.43
C ARG A 104 8.58 6.55 -12.72
N ALA A 105 8.14 5.77 -13.70
CA ALA A 105 6.73 5.64 -14.04
C ALA A 105 5.93 5.06 -12.86
N PHE A 106 6.47 4.06 -12.17
CA PHE A 106 5.85 3.47 -10.99
C PHE A 106 5.69 4.49 -9.87
N ALA A 107 6.78 5.19 -9.52
CA ALA A 107 6.75 6.22 -8.47
C ALA A 107 5.80 7.37 -8.77
N GLU A 108 5.56 7.69 -10.05
CA GLU A 108 4.63 8.76 -10.46
C GLU A 108 3.18 8.27 -10.51
N HIS A 109 2.93 7.16 -11.21
CA HIS A 109 1.58 6.74 -11.59
C HIS A 109 0.98 5.64 -10.72
N LYS A 110 1.79 5.00 -9.86
CA LYS A 110 1.41 3.95 -8.89
C LYS A 110 0.86 2.65 -9.47
N LEU A 111 0.41 2.66 -10.73
CA LEU A 111 -0.09 1.49 -11.46
C LEU A 111 0.47 1.50 -12.88
N LEU A 112 1.10 0.39 -13.24
CA LEU A 112 1.63 0.12 -14.58
C LEU A 112 0.89 -1.07 -15.18
N VAL A 113 0.54 -0.98 -16.46
CA VAL A 113 0.01 -2.09 -17.24
C VAL A 113 0.93 -2.36 -18.41
N PHE A 114 1.52 -3.55 -18.47
CA PHE A 114 2.26 -4.02 -19.65
C PHE A 114 1.37 -4.94 -20.45
N ARG A 115 1.18 -4.64 -21.73
CA ARG A 115 0.28 -5.40 -22.62
C ARG A 115 1.04 -6.51 -23.35
N ASN A 116 0.31 -7.54 -23.80
CA ASN A 116 0.82 -8.57 -24.71
C ASN A 116 2.05 -9.35 -24.20
N GLN A 117 2.14 -9.58 -22.89
CA GLN A 117 3.26 -10.26 -22.26
C GLN A 117 3.05 -11.78 -22.19
N ASN A 118 4.13 -12.55 -22.37
CA ASN A 118 4.14 -14.01 -22.15
C ASN A 118 5.34 -14.38 -21.27
N LEU A 119 5.21 -14.10 -19.97
CA LEU A 119 6.29 -14.23 -18.98
C LEU A 119 6.15 -15.50 -18.17
N SER A 120 7.27 -16.18 -17.96
CA SER A 120 7.46 -17.10 -16.84
C SER A 120 7.46 -16.37 -15.49
N GLN A 121 7.33 -17.12 -14.39
CA GLN A 121 7.42 -16.57 -13.03
C GLN A 121 8.75 -15.84 -12.80
N ASP A 122 9.86 -16.38 -13.32
CA ASP A 122 11.19 -15.79 -13.17
C ASP A 122 11.34 -14.49 -13.97
N GLU A 123 10.75 -14.41 -15.17
CA GLU A 123 10.73 -13.18 -15.96
C GLU A 123 9.85 -12.09 -15.33
N GLN A 124 8.69 -12.46 -14.78
CA GLN A 124 7.85 -11.54 -14.01
C GLN A 124 8.59 -11.05 -12.75
N ALA A 125 9.25 -11.96 -12.01
CA ALA A 125 10.07 -11.61 -10.86
C ALA A 125 11.22 -10.67 -11.25
N ARG A 126 11.92 -10.93 -12.36
CA ARG A 126 12.98 -10.04 -12.87
C ARG A 126 12.44 -8.64 -13.20
N ALA A 127 11.25 -8.52 -13.79
CA ALA A 127 10.62 -7.23 -14.04
C ALA A 127 10.32 -6.47 -12.73
N LEU A 128 9.78 -7.18 -11.72
CA LEU A 128 9.51 -6.60 -10.40
C LEU A 128 10.78 -6.26 -9.64
N GLY A 129 11.88 -6.97 -9.88
CA GLY A 129 13.20 -6.70 -9.31
C GLY A 129 13.73 -5.30 -9.62
N THR A 130 13.17 -4.61 -10.62
CA THR A 130 13.47 -3.20 -10.88
C THR A 130 12.94 -2.27 -9.80
N LEU A 131 11.94 -2.71 -9.01
CA LEU A 131 11.21 -1.95 -7.98
C LEU A 131 11.59 -2.33 -6.54
N GLY A 132 12.36 -3.41 -6.34
CA GLY A 132 12.87 -3.86 -5.04
C GLY A 132 13.04 -5.37 -4.97
N ASP A 133 13.30 -5.88 -3.77
CA ASP A 133 13.53 -7.31 -3.54
C ASP A 133 12.22 -8.11 -3.66
N VAL A 134 12.23 -9.12 -4.53
CA VAL A 134 11.07 -9.95 -4.82
C VAL A 134 11.08 -11.17 -3.91
N LEU A 135 9.93 -11.46 -3.28
CA LEU A 135 9.80 -12.65 -2.45
C LEU A 135 10.00 -13.93 -3.28
N PRO A 136 10.57 -15.00 -2.70
CA PRO A 136 10.70 -16.28 -3.37
C PRO A 136 9.32 -16.89 -3.67
N ALA A 137 9.28 -17.85 -4.61
CA ALA A 137 8.07 -18.61 -4.90
C ALA A 137 7.52 -19.27 -3.62
N GLY A 138 6.21 -19.15 -3.39
CA GLY A 138 5.62 -19.51 -2.10
C GLY A 138 4.15 -19.09 -1.97
N ARG A 139 3.74 -18.71 -0.76
CA ARG A 139 2.34 -18.36 -0.47
C ARG A 139 1.94 -17.05 -1.17
N GLU A 140 2.83 -16.08 -1.24
CA GLU A 140 2.60 -14.74 -1.77
C GLU A 140 2.94 -14.62 -3.26
N VAL A 141 3.66 -15.61 -3.80
CA VAL A 141 4.22 -15.65 -5.17
C VAL A 141 3.88 -16.99 -5.81
N GLY A 142 3.02 -16.95 -6.83
CA GLY A 142 2.50 -18.15 -7.49
C GLY A 142 1.20 -17.90 -8.24
N GLU A 143 0.49 -18.97 -8.59
CA GLU A 143 -0.75 -18.88 -9.36
C GLU A 143 -1.96 -18.54 -8.48
N VAL A 144 -2.78 -17.60 -8.95
CA VAL A 144 -4.06 -17.22 -8.40
C VAL A 144 -5.16 -17.55 -9.41
N SER A 145 -6.07 -18.44 -9.03
CA SER A 145 -7.15 -18.90 -9.92
C SER A 145 -8.51 -18.98 -9.21
N VAL A 146 -9.58 -19.06 -10.02
CA VAL A 146 -10.96 -19.25 -9.52
C VAL A 146 -11.18 -20.63 -8.89
N ASP A 147 -10.48 -21.65 -9.37
CA ASP A 147 -10.50 -23.01 -8.79
C ASP A 147 -9.49 -23.15 -7.64
N GLY A 148 -8.74 -22.09 -7.35
CA GLY A 148 -7.76 -22.02 -6.26
C GLY A 148 -8.38 -21.56 -4.93
N THR A 149 -7.52 -21.37 -3.94
CA THR A 149 -7.88 -20.99 -2.57
C THR A 149 -8.62 -19.66 -2.45
N LEU A 150 -8.47 -18.77 -3.44
CA LEU A 150 -9.12 -17.45 -3.46
C LEU A 150 -10.53 -17.49 -4.05
N GLY A 151 -10.93 -18.55 -4.75
CA GLY A 151 -12.28 -18.71 -5.30
C GLY A 151 -12.71 -17.62 -6.30
N SER A 152 -14.01 -17.59 -6.59
CA SER A 152 -14.67 -16.61 -7.45
C SER A 152 -15.43 -15.52 -6.68
N SER A 153 -15.52 -15.63 -5.35
CA SER A 153 -16.28 -14.67 -4.54
C SER A 153 -15.71 -13.26 -4.63
N ALA A 154 -16.57 -12.28 -4.34
CA ALA A 154 -16.16 -10.89 -4.19
C ALA A 154 -15.02 -10.74 -3.17
N LEU A 155 -14.15 -9.78 -3.41
CA LEU A 155 -13.17 -9.29 -2.43
C LEU A 155 -13.40 -7.79 -2.24
N ALA A 156 -13.67 -7.40 -1.01
CA ALA A 156 -13.73 -6.00 -0.61
C ALA A 156 -12.38 -5.32 -0.85
N PHE A 157 -12.37 -3.99 -0.92
CA PHE A 157 -11.14 -3.25 -1.10
C PHE A 157 -10.19 -3.46 0.08
N HIS A 158 -8.94 -3.81 -0.24
CA HIS A 158 -7.89 -4.14 0.72
C HIS A 158 -6.50 -3.75 0.21
N SER A 159 -5.56 -3.73 1.14
CA SER A 159 -4.12 -3.64 0.91
C SER A 159 -3.51 -4.90 1.50
N ASP A 160 -2.71 -5.62 0.73
CA ASP A 160 -2.18 -6.90 1.19
C ASP A 160 -1.25 -6.71 2.37
N LEU A 161 -1.47 -7.52 3.40
CA LEU A 161 -0.74 -7.49 4.67
C LEU A 161 -0.76 -6.13 5.39
N ILE A 162 -1.76 -5.28 5.18
CA ILE A 162 -1.89 -4.02 5.97
C ILE A 162 -1.99 -4.26 7.49
N PHE A 163 -2.34 -5.46 7.92
CA PHE A 163 -2.46 -5.88 9.32
C PHE A 163 -1.15 -6.46 9.92
N THR A 164 -0.04 -6.49 9.19
CA THR A 164 1.28 -6.91 9.71
C THR A 164 2.14 -5.68 10.04
N GLU A 165 3.34 -5.87 10.62
CA GLU A 165 4.32 -4.80 10.86
C GLU A 165 4.87 -4.20 9.56
N GLU A 166 5.01 -5.02 8.52
CA GLU A 166 5.51 -4.63 7.21
C GLU A 166 4.54 -5.12 6.12
N PRO A 167 3.74 -4.22 5.52
CA PRO A 167 2.87 -4.59 4.42
C PRO A 167 3.67 -4.88 3.14
N ILE A 168 3.06 -5.59 2.20
CA ILE A 168 3.64 -5.76 0.87
C ILE A 168 3.78 -4.38 0.21
N LYS A 169 4.91 -4.12 -0.47
CA LYS A 169 5.21 -2.82 -1.09
C LYS A 169 4.66 -2.75 -2.51
N VAL A 170 4.95 -3.76 -3.32
CA VAL A 170 4.52 -3.85 -4.72
C VAL A 170 3.92 -5.20 -5.00
N LEU A 171 2.82 -5.21 -5.74
CA LEU A 171 2.17 -6.41 -6.20
C LEU A 171 2.12 -6.43 -7.72
N SER A 172 2.06 -7.65 -8.26
CA SER A 172 1.80 -7.84 -9.66
C SER A 172 0.92 -9.06 -9.94
N LEU A 173 0.16 -8.96 -11.01
CA LEU A 173 -0.65 -10.04 -11.55
C LEU A 173 -0.47 -10.08 -13.07
N HIS A 174 -0.11 -11.24 -13.61
CA HIS A 174 0.06 -11.49 -15.04
C HIS A 174 -1.00 -12.48 -15.53
N ALA A 175 -1.77 -12.10 -16.55
CA ALA A 175 -2.87 -12.90 -17.06
C ALA A 175 -2.39 -14.03 -17.97
N ILE A 176 -2.30 -15.24 -17.41
CA ILE A 176 -1.92 -16.45 -18.13
C ILE A 176 -3.11 -16.99 -18.93
N ASP A 177 -4.26 -17.15 -18.27
CA ASP A 177 -5.51 -17.56 -18.93
C ASP A 177 -6.72 -16.91 -18.25
N VAL A 178 -7.44 -16.08 -18.98
CA VAL A 178 -8.60 -15.35 -18.47
C VAL A 178 -9.71 -15.37 -19.51
N ALA A 179 -10.96 -15.35 -19.04
CA ALA A 179 -12.08 -14.96 -19.87
C ALA A 179 -11.99 -13.43 -20.09
N GLU A 180 -11.54 -13.03 -21.28
CA GLU A 180 -11.25 -11.63 -21.59
C GLU A 180 -12.48 -10.75 -21.43
N GLY A 181 -12.31 -9.63 -20.73
CA GLY A 181 -13.40 -8.69 -20.44
C GLY A 181 -14.37 -9.12 -19.33
N GLU A 182 -14.39 -10.40 -18.96
CA GLU A 182 -15.25 -10.95 -17.89
C GLU A 182 -14.53 -11.00 -16.54
N THR A 183 -13.21 -11.16 -16.56
CA THR A 183 -12.38 -11.06 -15.35
C THR A 183 -11.99 -9.61 -15.09
N VAL A 184 -12.23 -9.13 -13.87
CA VAL A 184 -11.88 -7.74 -13.49
C VAL A 184 -11.14 -7.66 -12.16
N THR A 185 -10.28 -6.66 -12.02
CA THR A 185 -9.72 -6.18 -10.75
C THR A 185 -9.98 -4.68 -10.65
N ARG A 186 -10.46 -4.21 -9.50
CA ARG A 186 -10.66 -2.79 -9.22
C ARG A 186 -9.54 -2.29 -8.33
N PHE A 187 -9.10 -1.06 -8.57
CA PHE A 187 -8.09 -0.36 -7.80
C PHE A 187 -8.65 0.96 -7.29
N ALA A 188 -8.42 1.27 -6.02
CA ALA A 188 -8.81 2.54 -5.40
C ALA A 188 -7.56 3.33 -4.99
N ASN A 189 -7.48 4.59 -5.39
CA ASN A 189 -6.30 5.43 -5.15
C ASN A 189 -6.41 6.22 -3.84
N GLY A 190 -5.69 5.77 -2.81
CA GLY A 190 -5.66 6.39 -1.49
C GLY A 190 -5.01 7.78 -1.48
N ILE A 191 -4.09 8.05 -2.42
CA ILE A 191 -3.49 9.38 -2.61
C ILE A 191 -4.51 10.35 -3.21
N ALA A 192 -5.22 9.92 -4.25
CA ALA A 192 -6.26 10.73 -4.88
C ALA A 192 -7.39 11.04 -3.89
N ALA A 193 -7.84 10.04 -3.12
CA ALA A 193 -8.80 10.23 -2.04
C ALA A 193 -8.29 11.21 -0.97
N ALA A 194 -7.03 11.07 -0.55
CA ALA A 194 -6.43 11.97 0.42
C ALA A 194 -6.46 13.42 -0.06
N ARG A 195 -6.33 13.72 -1.37
CA ARG A 195 -6.39 15.10 -1.92
C ARG A 195 -7.71 15.83 -1.62
N HIS A 196 -8.79 15.11 -1.36
CA HIS A 196 -10.10 15.69 -1.03
C HIS A 196 -10.30 16.01 0.46
N LEU A 197 -9.37 15.60 1.33
CA LEU A 197 -9.45 15.89 2.77
C LEU A 197 -9.19 17.38 3.03
N SER A 198 -10.03 17.98 3.88
CA SER A 198 -9.79 19.32 4.42
C SER A 198 -8.50 19.33 5.26
N PRO A 199 -7.81 20.49 5.40
CA PRO A 199 -6.61 20.57 6.24
C PRO A 199 -6.84 20.05 7.67
N ALA A 200 -7.94 20.44 8.31
CA ALA A 200 -8.29 19.99 9.65
C ALA A 200 -8.47 18.46 9.73
N LEU A 201 -9.09 17.85 8.72
CA LEU A 201 -9.28 16.39 8.69
C LEU A 201 -7.95 15.67 8.42
N ARG A 202 -7.07 16.22 7.58
CA ARG A 202 -5.71 15.66 7.39
C ARG A 202 -4.92 15.66 8.69
N ASP A 203 -4.90 16.79 9.40
CA ASP A 203 -4.17 16.92 10.65
C ASP A 203 -4.68 15.91 11.67
N ARG A 204 -6.02 15.80 11.81
CA ARG A 204 -6.66 14.80 12.68
C ARG A 204 -6.27 13.37 12.28
N LEU A 205 -6.44 13.00 11.01
CA LEU A 205 -6.21 11.62 10.55
C LEU A 205 -4.74 11.20 10.60
N SER A 206 -3.81 12.15 10.47
CA SER A 206 -2.37 11.90 10.62
C SER A 206 -2.00 11.44 12.04
N GLN A 207 -2.86 11.69 13.02
CA GLN A 207 -2.68 11.31 14.43
C GLN A 207 -3.71 10.28 14.90
N THR A 208 -4.64 9.86 14.05
CA THR A 208 -5.71 8.92 14.42
C THR A 208 -5.26 7.50 14.10
N PRO A 209 -5.01 6.63 15.10
CA PRO A 209 -4.67 5.23 14.84
C PRO A 209 -5.83 4.52 14.15
N ALA A 210 -5.54 3.73 13.14
CA ALA A 210 -6.45 2.84 12.44
C ALA A 210 -5.97 1.42 12.67
N LEU A 211 -6.82 0.62 13.33
CA LEU A 211 -6.56 -0.78 13.60
C LEU A 211 -6.95 -1.61 12.38
N ALA A 212 -5.94 -2.18 11.73
CA ALA A 212 -6.09 -3.18 10.70
C ALA A 212 -6.03 -4.57 11.31
N LEU A 213 -7.00 -5.42 11.00
CA LEU A 213 -7.10 -6.81 11.46
C LEU A 213 -7.11 -7.73 10.25
N MET A 214 -6.45 -8.88 10.35
CA MET A 214 -6.56 -9.93 9.34
C MET A 214 -8.02 -10.37 9.21
N SER A 215 -8.63 -10.12 8.06
CA SER A 215 -10.03 -10.43 7.86
C SER A 215 -10.26 -11.90 7.50
N ILE A 216 -11.19 -12.52 8.19
CA ILE A 216 -11.68 -13.87 7.91
C ILE A 216 -12.79 -13.83 6.84
N VAL A 217 -13.57 -12.74 6.79
CA VAL A 217 -14.59 -12.51 5.77
C VAL A 217 -14.06 -11.48 4.77
N GLN A 218 -13.63 -11.96 3.62
CA GLN A 218 -12.96 -11.11 2.63
C GLN A 218 -13.94 -10.40 1.68
N SER A 219 -15.19 -10.83 1.59
CA SER A 219 -16.16 -10.31 0.61
C SER A 219 -16.83 -8.99 0.98
N ARG A 220 -16.72 -8.57 2.24
CA ARG A 220 -17.36 -7.36 2.78
C ARG A 220 -16.65 -6.89 4.04
N ARG A 221 -16.92 -5.66 4.49
CA ARG A 221 -16.58 -5.24 5.85
C ARG A 221 -17.32 -6.11 6.87
N ALA A 222 -16.55 -6.84 7.69
CA ALA A 222 -17.07 -7.64 8.80
C ALA A 222 -16.32 -7.24 10.07
N ILE A 223 -17.00 -6.51 10.94
CA ILE A 223 -16.42 -6.04 12.21
C ILE A 223 -16.77 -7.07 13.27
N PRO A 224 -15.76 -7.70 13.92
CA PRO A 224 -16.04 -8.57 15.05
C PRO A 224 -16.47 -7.73 16.27
N VAL A 225 -17.46 -8.22 17.01
CA VAL A 225 -17.91 -7.57 18.27
C VAL A 225 -16.77 -7.51 19.29
N VAL A 226 -15.99 -8.60 19.36
CA VAL A 226 -14.77 -8.70 20.17
C VAL A 226 -13.61 -8.93 19.22
N ILE A 227 -12.60 -8.05 19.26
CA ILE A 227 -11.40 -8.17 18.43
C ILE A 227 -10.59 -9.38 18.90
N PRO A 228 -10.50 -10.46 18.11
CA PRO A 228 -9.79 -11.66 18.53
C PRO A 228 -8.29 -11.38 18.63
N ASP A 229 -7.68 -11.81 19.72
CA ASP A 229 -6.23 -11.71 19.96
C ASP A 229 -5.40 -12.63 19.06
N ILE A 230 -6.00 -13.74 18.63
CA ILE A 230 -5.40 -14.75 17.74
C ILE A 230 -5.20 -14.29 16.29
N LEU A 231 -5.84 -13.19 15.89
CA LEU A 231 -5.74 -12.70 14.52
C LEU A 231 -4.62 -11.64 14.43
N PRO A 232 -3.72 -11.74 13.43
CA PRO A 232 -2.74 -10.70 13.16
C PRO A 232 -3.38 -9.32 13.02
N ARG A 233 -2.76 -8.32 13.62
CA ARG A 233 -3.24 -6.94 13.62
C ARG A 233 -2.10 -5.95 13.69
N ALA A 234 -2.32 -4.78 13.12
CA ALA A 234 -1.41 -3.66 13.20
C ALA A 234 -2.17 -2.34 13.28
N GLU A 235 -1.59 -1.37 13.98
CA GLU A 235 -2.14 -0.02 14.08
C GLU A 235 -1.22 0.97 13.35
N ARG A 236 -1.80 1.81 12.50
CA ARG A 236 -1.11 2.90 11.81
C ARG A 236 -2.01 4.12 11.73
N PRO A 237 -1.48 5.34 11.58
CA PRO A 237 -2.32 6.49 11.31
C PRO A 237 -3.24 6.28 10.11
N ALA A 238 -4.50 6.73 10.20
CA ALA A 238 -5.46 6.67 9.11
C ALA A 238 -5.02 7.48 7.88
N LEU A 239 -4.08 8.42 8.07
CA LEU A 239 -3.37 9.10 6.99
C LEU A 239 -1.86 8.94 7.19
N ILE A 240 -1.20 8.24 6.27
CA ILE A 240 0.26 8.05 6.28
C ILE A 240 0.93 8.85 5.16
N ALA A 241 2.24 9.06 5.25
CA ALA A 241 3.04 9.55 4.13
C ALA A 241 3.64 8.37 3.37
N HIS A 242 3.57 8.37 2.04
CA HIS A 242 4.20 7.37 1.21
C HIS A 242 5.73 7.38 1.45
N PRO A 243 6.38 6.26 1.79
CA PRO A 243 7.78 6.26 2.22
C PRO A 243 8.75 6.76 1.15
N ALA A 244 8.45 6.53 -0.14
CA ALA A 244 9.34 6.96 -1.23
C ALA A 244 9.00 8.33 -1.82
N THR A 245 7.76 8.81 -1.72
CA THR A 245 7.30 10.04 -2.41
C THR A 245 6.85 11.15 -1.46
N GLY A 246 6.59 10.83 -0.19
CA GLY A 246 6.02 11.75 0.80
C GLY A 246 4.56 12.12 0.56
N GLU A 247 3.91 11.58 -0.48
CA GLU A 247 2.51 11.88 -0.77
C GLU A 247 1.61 11.34 0.35
N PRO A 248 0.60 12.10 0.80
CA PRO A 248 -0.34 11.62 1.81
C PRO A 248 -1.24 10.53 1.22
N ILE A 249 -1.40 9.43 1.94
CA ILE A 249 -2.24 8.28 1.59
C ILE A 249 -3.32 8.14 2.65
N LEU A 250 -4.60 8.15 2.25
CA LEU A 250 -5.69 7.72 3.11
C LEU A 250 -5.63 6.19 3.26
N TYR A 251 -5.16 5.73 4.41
CA TYR A 251 -4.65 4.38 4.64
C TYR A 251 -5.56 3.56 5.56
N VAL A 252 -6.81 3.43 5.12
CA VAL A 252 -7.85 2.59 5.74
C VAL A 252 -8.51 1.76 4.66
N THR A 253 -8.84 0.50 4.92
CA THR A 253 -9.46 -0.40 3.93
C THR A 253 -10.80 -0.93 4.44
N GLU A 254 -11.73 -1.14 3.52
CA GLU A 254 -13.05 -1.68 3.86
C GLU A 254 -12.94 -3.08 4.49
N MET A 255 -12.05 -3.91 3.93
CA MET A 255 -11.91 -5.29 4.38
C MET A 255 -11.27 -5.39 5.77
N GLN A 256 -10.25 -4.59 6.08
CA GLN A 256 -9.36 -4.88 7.21
C GLN A 256 -9.38 -3.80 8.30
N THR A 257 -9.81 -2.57 8.03
CA THR A 257 -9.87 -1.52 9.06
C THR A 257 -11.12 -1.67 9.92
N VAL A 258 -10.92 -2.13 11.16
CA VAL A 258 -12.02 -2.45 12.08
C VAL A 258 -12.34 -1.31 13.05
N ARG A 259 -11.37 -0.45 13.40
CA ARG A 259 -11.55 0.61 14.40
C ARG A 259 -10.61 1.79 14.16
N LEU A 260 -11.09 3.01 14.43
CA LEU A 260 -10.26 4.19 14.63
C LEU A 260 -10.09 4.47 16.13
N GLY A 261 -8.85 4.68 16.56
CA GLY A 261 -8.50 4.94 17.96
C GLY A 261 -8.87 6.34 18.43
N GLY A 262 -9.01 6.50 19.74
CA GLY A 262 -9.28 7.80 20.38
C GLY A 262 -10.71 8.31 20.26
N MET A 263 -11.67 7.45 19.88
CA MET A 263 -13.10 7.79 19.80
C MET A 263 -13.99 6.59 20.16
N TYR A 264 -15.29 6.84 20.35
CA TYR A 264 -16.26 5.76 20.56
C TYR A 264 -16.45 4.92 19.29
N GLU A 265 -16.90 3.69 19.45
CA GLU A 265 -17.15 2.74 18.36
C GLU A 265 -18.08 3.31 17.28
N ALA A 266 -19.20 3.91 17.68
CA ALA A 266 -20.14 4.53 16.77
C ALA A 266 -19.51 5.68 15.96
N ASP A 267 -18.71 6.53 16.61
CA ASP A 267 -18.01 7.64 15.95
C ASP A 267 -16.93 7.15 14.97
N SER A 268 -16.24 6.07 15.36
CA SER A 268 -15.26 5.39 14.50
C SER A 268 -15.92 4.86 13.24
N ASP A 269 -17.06 4.19 13.36
CA ASP A 269 -17.79 3.62 12.23
C ASP A 269 -18.37 4.70 11.31
N GLU A 270 -18.92 5.78 11.87
CA GLU A 270 -19.40 6.92 11.10
C GLU A 270 -18.27 7.56 10.30
N LEU A 271 -17.11 7.80 10.95
CA LEU A 271 -15.95 8.36 10.28
C LEU A 271 -15.40 7.40 9.21
N LEU A 272 -15.29 6.10 9.47
CA LEU A 272 -14.85 5.12 8.48
C LEU A 272 -15.78 5.10 7.27
N HIS A 273 -17.10 5.15 7.44
CA HIS A 273 -18.04 5.23 6.32
C HIS A 273 -17.83 6.49 5.46
N LEU A 274 -17.56 7.64 6.09
CA LEU A 274 -17.21 8.86 5.37
C LEU A 274 -15.91 8.68 4.56
N LEU A 275 -14.87 8.10 5.17
CA LEU A 275 -13.58 7.86 4.52
C LEU A 275 -13.70 6.87 3.36
N PHE A 276 -14.51 5.81 3.49
CA PHE A 276 -14.81 4.88 2.40
C PHE A 276 -15.57 5.57 1.26
N GLY A 277 -16.50 6.48 1.58
CA GLY A 277 -17.17 7.31 0.57
C GLY A 277 -16.19 8.16 -0.26
N LEU A 278 -15.12 8.66 0.36
CA LEU A 278 -14.05 9.37 -0.35
C LEU A 278 -13.16 8.41 -1.15
N LEU A 279 -12.72 7.31 -0.55
CA LEU A 279 -11.84 6.32 -1.18
C LEU A 279 -12.44 5.71 -2.44
N TYR A 280 -13.71 5.33 -2.37
CA TYR A 280 -14.37 4.57 -3.44
C TYR A 280 -15.27 5.43 -4.32
N ALA A 281 -15.12 6.76 -4.26
CA ALA A 281 -15.72 7.65 -5.25
C ALA A 281 -15.24 7.27 -6.66
N PRO A 282 -16.09 7.30 -7.71
CA PRO A 282 -15.72 6.85 -9.06
C PRO A 282 -14.46 7.49 -9.64
N ALA A 283 -14.18 8.74 -9.26
CA ALA A 283 -12.97 9.47 -9.69
C ALA A 283 -11.66 8.87 -9.15
N ASN A 284 -11.73 8.02 -8.11
CA ASN A 284 -10.58 7.37 -7.48
C ASN A 284 -10.48 5.88 -7.85
N ILE A 285 -11.40 5.36 -8.66
CA ILE A 285 -11.47 3.94 -9.03
C ILE A 285 -11.02 3.71 -10.47
N TYR A 286 -10.12 2.76 -10.64
CA TYR A 286 -9.82 2.16 -11.94
C TYR A 286 -10.26 0.69 -11.94
N GLU A 287 -11.11 0.30 -12.90
CA GLU A 287 -11.46 -1.10 -13.15
C GLU A 287 -10.63 -1.63 -14.32
N HIS A 288 -9.68 -2.52 -14.01
CA HIS A 288 -8.94 -3.23 -15.03
C HIS A 288 -9.71 -4.46 -15.48
N ARG A 289 -10.12 -4.46 -16.75
CA ARG A 289 -10.69 -5.61 -17.44
C ARG A 289 -9.57 -6.38 -18.10
N TRP A 290 -9.31 -7.58 -17.59
CA TRP A 290 -8.16 -8.37 -17.98
C TRP A 290 -8.27 -8.85 -19.43
N ARG A 291 -7.14 -8.77 -20.13
CA ARG A 291 -6.88 -9.46 -21.40
C ARG A 291 -5.75 -10.47 -21.17
N ARG A 292 -5.69 -11.51 -21.98
CA ARG A 292 -4.56 -12.44 -21.91
C ARG A 292 -3.25 -11.67 -22.16
N GLY A 293 -2.24 -11.95 -21.35
CA GLY A 293 -0.93 -11.32 -21.43
C GLY A 293 -0.82 -9.93 -20.81
N ASP A 294 -1.90 -9.38 -20.24
CA ASP A 294 -1.77 -8.19 -19.40
C ASP A 294 -0.94 -8.53 -18.14
N LEU A 295 0.08 -7.71 -17.85
CA LEU A 295 0.76 -7.67 -16.56
C LEU A 295 0.43 -6.34 -15.89
N VAL A 296 -0.25 -6.38 -14.75
CA VAL A 296 -0.51 -5.20 -13.92
C VAL A 296 0.45 -5.23 -12.74
N ILE A 297 1.19 -4.13 -12.54
CA ILE A 297 2.08 -3.90 -11.40
C ILE A 297 1.57 -2.67 -10.65
N TRP A 298 1.39 -2.77 -9.33
CA TRP A 298 0.86 -1.65 -8.55
C TRP A 298 1.51 -1.48 -7.18
N ASP A 299 1.51 -0.24 -6.72
CA ASP A 299 1.91 0.19 -5.39
C ASP A 299 0.82 -0.20 -4.39
N ASN A 300 1.10 -1.21 -3.57
CA ASN A 300 0.13 -1.74 -2.61
C ASN A 300 -0.06 -0.81 -1.40
N LEU A 301 0.85 0.14 -1.15
CA LEU A 301 0.67 1.15 -0.12
C LEU A 301 -0.30 2.24 -0.60
N ALA A 302 -0.09 2.73 -1.82
CA ALA A 302 -0.87 3.84 -2.36
C ALA A 302 -2.24 3.40 -2.90
N LEU A 303 -2.35 2.16 -3.39
CA LEU A 303 -3.54 1.63 -4.04
C LEU A 303 -4.11 0.45 -3.26
N GLN A 304 -5.41 0.52 -3.01
CA GLN A 304 -6.19 -0.64 -2.58
C GLN A 304 -6.68 -1.38 -3.81
N HIS A 305 -6.97 -2.67 -3.65
CA HIS A 305 -7.55 -3.45 -4.72
C HIS A 305 -8.66 -4.37 -4.21
N GLY A 306 -9.53 -4.77 -5.12
CA GLY A 306 -10.68 -5.61 -4.84
C GLY A 306 -11.23 -6.19 -6.14
N ARG A 307 -12.24 -7.05 -6.01
CA ARG A 307 -12.95 -7.58 -7.18
C ARG A 307 -14.43 -7.79 -6.85
N PRO A 308 -15.34 -7.60 -7.81
CA PRO A 308 -16.72 -8.04 -7.65
C PRO A 308 -16.78 -9.58 -7.58
N ASP A 309 -17.97 -10.10 -7.29
CA ASP A 309 -18.26 -11.52 -7.46
C ASP A 309 -18.07 -11.91 -8.94
N LEU A 310 -17.27 -12.94 -9.17
CA LEU A 310 -16.96 -13.50 -10.48
C LEU A 310 -17.68 -14.85 -10.69
N ALA A 311 -18.76 -15.12 -9.96
CA ALA A 311 -19.60 -16.29 -10.19
C ALA A 311 -19.98 -16.43 -11.67
N GLY A 312 -19.74 -17.61 -12.24
CA GLY A 312 -19.97 -17.90 -13.66
C GLY A 312 -18.78 -17.62 -14.59
N VAL A 313 -17.72 -16.95 -14.12
CA VAL A 313 -16.48 -16.78 -14.90
C VAL A 313 -15.66 -18.06 -14.87
N ALA A 314 -15.66 -18.79 -15.98
CA ALA A 314 -15.06 -20.12 -16.06
C ALA A 314 -13.52 -20.13 -16.14
N ARG A 315 -12.89 -19.01 -16.50
CA ARG A 315 -11.43 -18.94 -16.69
C ARG A 315 -10.84 -17.70 -16.04
N ARG A 316 -9.99 -17.92 -15.04
CA ARG A 316 -9.15 -16.89 -14.43
C ARG A 316 -7.95 -17.55 -13.79
N ARG A 317 -6.79 -17.32 -14.38
CA ARG A 317 -5.50 -17.84 -13.96
C ARG A 317 -4.47 -16.72 -14.11
N LEU A 318 -4.10 -16.14 -12.98
CA LEU A 318 -3.17 -15.03 -12.89
C LEU A 318 -1.90 -15.47 -12.17
N GLN A 319 -0.75 -15.12 -12.68
CA GLN A 319 0.54 -15.35 -12.03
C GLN A 319 0.90 -14.14 -11.16
N ARG A 320 1.21 -14.37 -9.89
CA ARG A 320 1.46 -13.34 -8.87
C ARG A 320 2.93 -13.31 -8.49
N ALA A 321 3.48 -12.10 -8.37
CA ALA A 321 4.77 -11.83 -7.76
C ALA A 321 4.69 -10.54 -6.95
N CYS A 322 5.52 -10.40 -5.93
CA CYS A 322 5.47 -9.25 -5.03
C CYS A 322 6.85 -8.82 -4.51
N VAL A 323 6.98 -7.53 -4.21
CA VAL A 323 8.15 -6.93 -3.56
C VAL A 323 7.80 -6.67 -2.10
N ALA A 324 8.56 -7.26 -1.20
CA ALA A 324 8.44 -7.11 0.25
C ALA A 324 9.76 -7.54 0.91
N ASP A 325 9.98 -7.08 2.15
CA ASP A 325 11.18 -7.45 2.90
C ASP A 325 11.02 -8.83 3.56
N HIS A 326 9.80 -9.15 4.00
CA HIS A 326 9.44 -10.40 4.67
C HIS A 326 8.13 -10.95 4.13
N ASP A 327 7.99 -12.28 4.15
CA ASP A 327 6.73 -12.97 3.86
C ASP A 327 5.78 -13.01 5.06
N PHE A 328 4.56 -13.52 4.87
CA PHE A 328 3.58 -13.59 5.96
C PHE A 328 4.01 -14.52 7.09
N ALA A 329 4.70 -15.63 6.79
CA ALA A 329 5.13 -16.59 7.80
C ALA A 329 6.24 -16.01 8.69
N GLU A 330 7.11 -15.19 8.13
CA GLU A 330 8.13 -14.43 8.87
C GLU A 330 7.51 -13.34 9.75
N LEU A 331 6.50 -12.63 9.24
CA LEU A 331 5.81 -11.54 9.96
C LEU A 331 4.82 -12.02 11.02
N CYS A 332 4.29 -13.24 10.86
CA CYS A 332 3.26 -13.81 11.73
C CYS A 332 3.57 -15.28 12.07
N PRO A 333 4.75 -15.58 12.68
CA PRO A 333 5.20 -16.96 12.89
C PRO A 333 4.28 -17.76 13.82
N ASP A 334 3.61 -17.07 14.74
CA ASP A 334 2.69 -17.69 15.71
C ASP A 334 1.27 -17.88 15.16
N PHE A 335 0.97 -17.34 13.97
CA PHE A 335 -0.37 -17.46 13.40
C PHE A 335 -0.61 -18.86 12.83
N ASN A 336 -1.58 -19.57 13.40
CA ASN A 336 -1.98 -20.89 12.95
C ASN A 336 -3.37 -20.85 12.29
N SER A 337 -3.43 -20.92 10.97
CA SER A 337 -4.70 -20.98 10.22
C SER A 337 -5.54 -22.24 10.52
N SER A 338 -4.94 -23.27 11.12
CA SER A 338 -5.63 -24.49 11.52
C SER A 338 -6.19 -24.44 12.94
N ASP A 339 -5.91 -23.39 13.72
CA ASP A 339 -6.45 -23.21 15.07
C ASP A 339 -8.00 -23.30 15.04
N PRO A 340 -8.63 -24.14 15.88
CA PRO A 340 -10.08 -24.29 15.92
C PRO A 340 -10.84 -22.97 16.07
N ARG A 341 -10.28 -21.99 16.80
CA ARG A 341 -10.87 -20.66 17.01
C ARG A 341 -10.86 -19.84 15.71
N VAL A 342 -9.78 -19.92 14.93
CA VAL A 342 -9.71 -19.31 13.59
C VAL A 342 -10.73 -19.95 12.65
N LYS A 343 -10.86 -21.29 12.69
CA LYS A 343 -11.87 -22.00 11.90
C LYS A 343 -13.31 -21.67 12.32
N ALA A 344 -13.56 -21.46 13.61
CA ALA A 344 -14.85 -21.05 14.16
C ALA A 344 -15.28 -19.68 13.64
N LEU A 345 -14.35 -18.70 13.70
CA LEU A 345 -14.53 -17.39 13.08
C LEU A 345 -14.87 -17.50 11.59
N GLY A 346 -14.22 -18.43 10.87
CA GLY A 346 -14.51 -18.72 9.45
C GLY A 346 -15.92 -19.24 9.18
N ARG A 347 -16.55 -19.87 10.17
CA ARG A 347 -17.95 -20.32 10.09
C ARG A 347 -18.96 -19.28 10.57
N GLY A 348 -18.48 -18.10 10.99
CA GLY A 348 -19.33 -17.04 11.54
C GLY A 348 -19.79 -17.31 12.98
N GLU A 349 -19.07 -18.16 13.72
CA GLU A 349 -19.30 -18.34 15.15
C GLU A 349 -18.73 -17.15 15.93
N ASP A 350 -19.46 -16.69 16.97
CA ASP A 350 -19.02 -15.58 17.80
C ASP A 350 -17.73 -15.93 18.54
N TYR A 351 -16.77 -15.02 18.51
CA TYR A 351 -15.56 -15.15 19.31
C TYR A 351 -15.85 -14.78 20.77
N THR A 352 -15.82 -15.77 21.65
CA THR A 352 -15.81 -15.56 23.10
C THR A 352 -14.39 -15.75 23.62
N ALA A 353 -13.82 -14.72 24.26
CA ALA A 353 -12.48 -14.76 24.86
C ALA A 353 -12.30 -15.91 25.88
N ASP A 354 -13.40 -16.44 26.44
CA ASP A 354 -13.41 -17.54 27.42
C ASP A 354 -13.07 -18.93 26.86
N THR A 355 -12.74 -19.08 25.57
CA THR A 355 -12.27 -20.37 25.02
C THR A 355 -10.78 -20.63 25.28
N ALA A 356 -10.09 -19.76 26.01
CA ALA A 356 -8.76 -19.99 26.56
C ALA A 356 -8.78 -20.91 27.80
N THR A 357 -9.40 -22.09 27.69
CA THR A 357 -9.17 -23.17 28.65
C THR A 357 -9.29 -24.51 27.91
N TYR A 358 -8.16 -25.10 27.53
CA TYR A 358 -7.70 -26.46 27.89
C TYR A 358 -6.48 -26.87 27.08
#